data_AF-A0A963WBN6-F1
#
_entry.id   AF-A0A963WBN6-F1
#
_cell.length_a   1.000
_cell.length_b   1.000
_cell.length_c   1.000
_cell.angle_alpha   90.00
_cell.angle_beta   90.00
_cell.angle_gamma   90.00
#
_symmetry.space_group_name_H-M   'P 1'
#
loop_
_entity.id
_entity.type
_entity.pdbx_description
1 polymer ?
#
loop_
_entity_poly.entity_id
_entity_poly.type
_entity_poly.pdbx_seq_one_letter_code
_entity_poly.pdbx_strand_id
1 'polypeptide(L)'
;CATGHPSFVMSCSFTNQVMAQMELWSNAKGYENDVYVLPKKLDEKVASLHLEKLGVKLTKLSQEQANYIGVPVEGPFKPEHYRY
;
A
#
# COMPACT_ATOMS: atom_id res chain seq x y z
N CYS A 1 -28.99 -11.34 11.42
CA CYS A 1 -27.66 -11.42 10.79
C CYS A 1 -27.64 -10.53 9.55
N ALA A 2 -26.52 -9.84 9.25
CA ALA A 2 -26.32 -8.95 8.10
C ALA A 2 -25.38 -9.59 7.05
N THR A 3 -24.78 -8.81 6.14
CA THR A 3 -23.92 -9.30 5.04
C THR A 3 -22.42 -8.99 5.19
N GLY A 4 -21.98 -8.49 6.35
CA GLY A 4 -20.58 -8.14 6.59
C GLY A 4 -20.16 -6.83 5.90
N HIS A 5 -18.87 -6.71 5.57
CA HIS A 5 -18.29 -5.48 5.04
C HIS A 5 -18.73 -5.19 3.59
N PRO A 6 -19.00 -3.93 3.23
CA PRO A 6 -19.30 -3.51 1.86
C PRO A 6 -18.12 -3.76 0.90
N SER A 7 -18.43 -3.90 -0.40
CA SER A 7 -17.43 -4.24 -1.43
C SER A 7 -16.25 -3.28 -1.50
N PHE A 8 -16.44 -1.98 -1.27
CA PHE A 8 -15.37 -0.99 -1.40
C PHE A 8 -14.25 -1.22 -0.37
N VAL A 9 -14.60 -1.40 0.91
CA VAL A 9 -13.58 -1.66 1.94
C VAL A 9 -12.96 -3.06 1.76
N MET A 10 -13.73 -4.03 1.25
CA MET A 10 -13.21 -5.36 0.91
C MET A 10 -12.26 -5.33 -0.28
N SER A 11 -12.43 -4.39 -1.22
CA SER A 11 -11.49 -4.19 -2.34
C SER A 11 -10.09 -3.82 -1.84
N CYS A 12 -9.97 -2.99 -0.81
CA CYS A 12 -8.69 -2.68 -0.18
C CYS A 12 -8.03 -3.95 0.39
N SER A 13 -8.79 -4.73 1.15
CA SER A 13 -8.30 -5.97 1.77
C SER A 13 -7.89 -7.01 0.72
N PHE A 14 -8.72 -7.22 -0.31
CA PHE A 14 -8.46 -8.23 -1.34
C PHE A 14 -7.37 -7.82 -2.32
N THR A 15 -7.16 -6.53 -2.56
CA THR A 15 -6.00 -6.05 -3.32
C THR A 15 -4.69 -6.41 -2.61
N ASN A 16 -4.63 -6.22 -1.28
CA ASN A 16 -3.48 -6.65 -0.47
C ASN A 16 -3.27 -8.18 -0.55
N GLN A 17 -4.36 -8.96 -0.46
CA GLN A 17 -4.27 -10.43 -0.60
C GLN A 17 -3.71 -10.85 -1.96
N VAL A 18 -4.19 -10.27 -3.07
CA VAL A 18 -3.69 -10.60 -4.41
C VAL A 18 -2.21 -10.24 -4.56
N MET A 19 -1.78 -9.08 -4.06
CA MET A 19 -0.37 -8.71 -4.11
C MET A 19 0.52 -9.63 -3.26
N ALA A 20 0.07 -10.01 -2.06
CA ALA A 20 0.78 -10.99 -1.25
C ALA A 20 0.90 -12.35 -1.93
N GLN A 21 -0.17 -12.81 -2.59
CA GLN A 21 -0.14 -14.05 -3.36
C GLN A 21 0.82 -13.95 -4.55
N MET A 22 0.83 -12.84 -5.28
CA MET A 22 1.76 -12.60 -6.38
C MET A 22 3.23 -12.56 -5.92
N GLU A 23 3.49 -11.92 -4.77
CA GLU A 23 4.82 -11.82 -4.15
C GLU A 23 5.33 -13.20 -3.72
N LEU A 24 4.53 -13.94 -2.96
CA LEU A 24 4.87 -15.29 -2.53
C LEU A 24 5.06 -16.23 -3.72
N TRP A 25 4.20 -16.14 -4.73
CA TRP A 25 4.32 -16.98 -5.93
C TRP A 25 5.60 -16.69 -6.72
N SER A 26 5.93 -15.41 -6.91
CA SER A 26 7.05 -15.00 -7.76
C SER A 26 8.40 -15.08 -7.04
N ASN A 27 8.41 -14.84 -5.72
CA ASN A 27 9.61 -14.65 -4.91
C ASN A 27 9.70 -15.62 -3.72
N ALA A 28 8.99 -16.76 -3.75
CA ALA A 28 8.95 -17.75 -2.66
C ALA A 28 10.32 -18.06 -2.02
N LYS A 29 11.37 -18.14 -2.83
CA LYS A 29 12.74 -18.46 -2.38
C LYS A 29 13.37 -17.40 -1.48
N GLY A 30 12.84 -16.18 -1.47
CA GLY A 30 13.31 -15.07 -0.64
C GLY A 30 12.69 -15.03 0.76
N TYR A 31 11.81 -15.98 1.09
CA TYR A 31 11.09 -16.02 2.36
C TYR A 31 11.42 -17.29 3.14
N GLU A 32 11.66 -17.13 4.43
CA GLU A 32 11.75 -18.24 5.38
C GLU A 32 10.36 -18.57 5.97
N ASN A 33 10.29 -19.60 6.83
CA ASN A 33 9.08 -19.95 7.56
C ASN A 33 8.85 -18.98 8.74
N ASP A 34 8.51 -17.74 8.42
CA ASP A 34 8.18 -16.68 9.38
C ASP A 34 6.99 -15.84 8.89
N VAL A 35 6.52 -14.90 9.71
CA VAL A 35 5.42 -14.00 9.39
C VAL A 35 5.96 -12.68 8.84
N TYR A 36 5.57 -12.36 7.61
CA TYR A 36 5.97 -11.14 6.92
C TYR A 36 4.78 -10.21 6.71
N VAL A 37 5.07 -8.91 6.65
CA VAL A 37 4.13 -7.87 6.22
C VAL A 37 4.54 -7.36 4.85
N LEU A 38 3.55 -6.93 4.05
CA LEU A 38 3.84 -6.34 2.75
C LEU A 38 4.67 -5.04 2.92
N PRO A 39 5.64 -4.79 2.04
CA PRO A 39 6.38 -3.53 2.04
C PRO A 39 5.45 -2.31 1.92
N LYS A 40 5.78 -1.23 2.64
CA LYS A 40 4.97 0.01 2.69
C LYS A 40 4.64 0.59 1.31
N LYS A 41 5.54 0.43 0.33
CA LYS A 41 5.31 0.86 -1.06
C LYS A 41 4.13 0.15 -1.72
N LEU A 42 3.92 -1.15 -1.42
CA LEU A 42 2.77 -1.88 -1.93
C LEU A 42 1.49 -1.42 -1.23
N ASP A 43 1.55 -1.14 0.08
CA ASP A 43 0.40 -0.61 0.82
C ASP A 43 -0.04 0.77 0.29
N GLU A 44 0.91 1.67 0.03
CA GLU A 44 0.66 2.96 -0.62
C GLU A 44 0.06 2.79 -2.03
N LYS A 45 0.51 1.77 -2.77
CA LYS A 45 -0.06 1.42 -4.08
C LYS A 45 -1.52 0.98 -3.94
N VAL A 46 -1.88 0.15 -2.96
CA VAL A 46 -3.30 -0.20 -2.71
C VAL A 46 -4.13 1.04 -2.47
N ALA A 47 -3.66 1.93 -1.58
CA ALA A 47 -4.37 3.16 -1.28
C ALA A 47 -4.59 4.01 -2.55
N SER A 48 -3.53 4.20 -3.36
CA SER A 48 -3.60 4.99 -4.60
C SER A 48 -4.64 4.48 -5.60
N LEU A 49 -4.78 3.15 -5.74
CA LEU A 49 -5.71 2.53 -6.70
C LEU A 49 -7.18 2.80 -6.35
N HIS A 50 -7.49 3.13 -5.10
CA HIS A 50 -8.85 3.39 -4.64
C HIS A 50 -9.23 4.88 -4.65
N LEU A 51 -8.27 5.80 -4.77
CA LEU A 51 -8.51 7.25 -4.70
C LEU A 51 -9.38 7.78 -5.84
N GLU A 52 -9.14 7.30 -7.07
CA GLU A 52 -9.88 7.76 -8.26
C GLU A 52 -11.38 7.47 -8.14
N LYS A 53 -11.74 6.31 -7.59
CA LYS A 53 -13.15 5.92 -7.38
C LYS A 53 -13.89 6.85 -6.41
N LEU A 54 -13.15 7.48 -5.50
CA LEU A 54 -13.67 8.46 -4.54
C LEU A 54 -13.56 9.91 -5.04
N GLY A 55 -13.00 10.15 -6.24
CA GLY A 55 -12.76 11.48 -6.77
C GLY A 55 -11.68 12.27 -6.01
N VAL A 56 -10.82 11.58 -5.24
CA VAL A 56 -9.76 12.21 -4.46
C VAL A 56 -8.60 12.60 -5.38
N LYS A 57 -8.13 13.85 -5.27
CA LYS A 57 -6.95 14.34 -5.97
C LYS A 57 -5.77 14.40 -5.00
N LEU A 58 -4.75 13.59 -5.27
CA LEU A 58 -3.53 13.58 -4.46
C LEU A 58 -2.56 14.66 -4.95
N THR A 59 -2.06 15.49 -4.04
CA THR A 59 -1.03 16.49 -4.36
C THR A 59 0.31 15.80 -4.63
N LYS A 60 0.99 16.19 -5.70
CA LYS A 60 2.34 15.71 -6.01
C LYS A 60 3.38 16.64 -5.39
N LEU A 61 4.32 16.07 -4.63
CA LEU A 61 5.46 16.81 -4.08
C LEU A 61 6.39 17.28 -5.21
N SER A 62 6.91 18.50 -5.10
CA SER A 62 8.08 18.89 -5.87
C SER A 62 9.33 18.17 -5.35
N GLN A 63 10.39 18.09 -6.16
CA GLN A 63 11.65 17.49 -5.72
C GLN A 63 12.23 18.22 -4.49
N GLU A 64 12.08 19.54 -4.43
CA GLU A 64 12.53 20.35 -3.30
C GLU A 64 11.77 20.00 -2.01
N GLN A 65 10.44 19.88 -2.09
CA GLN A 65 9.61 19.50 -0.95
C GLN A 65 9.92 18.09 -0.46
N ALA A 66 10.10 17.15 -1.38
CA ALA A 66 10.43 15.77 -1.08
C ALA A 66 11.80 15.66 -0.37
N ASN A 67 12.81 16.38 -0.88
CA ASN A 67 14.12 16.49 -0.24
C ASN A 67 14.04 17.15 1.14
N TYR A 68 13.22 18.19 1.29
CA TYR A 68 13.05 18.92 2.55
C TYR A 68 12.53 18.03 3.69
N ILE A 69 11.61 17.11 3.40
CA ILE A 69 11.07 16.17 4.39
C ILE A 69 11.75 14.79 4.37
N GLY A 70 12.78 14.61 3.52
CA GLY A 70 13.58 13.39 3.46
C GLY A 70 12.84 12.17 2.92
N VAL A 71 11.93 12.34 1.94
CA VAL A 71 11.21 11.24 1.29
C VAL A 71 11.39 11.28 -0.24
N PRO A 72 11.26 10.15 -0.97
CA PRO A 72 11.17 10.18 -2.42
C PRO A 72 9.85 10.80 -2.90
N VAL A 73 9.85 11.42 -4.08
CA VAL A 73 8.63 11.99 -4.71
C VAL A 73 7.55 10.93 -4.93
N GLU A 74 7.96 9.68 -5.17
CA GLU A 74 7.08 8.52 -5.43
C GLU A 74 6.92 7.60 -4.20
N GLY A 75 7.33 8.07 -3.01
CA GLY A 75 7.26 7.31 -1.76
C GLY A 75 8.34 6.21 -1.61
N PRO A 76 8.37 5.47 -0.49
CA PRO A 76 7.42 5.55 0.64
C PRO A 76 7.45 6.89 1.36
N PHE A 77 6.28 7.41 1.73
CA PHE A 77 6.14 8.76 2.30
C PHE A 77 6.25 8.81 3.83
N LYS A 78 6.43 7.66 4.48
CA LYS A 78 6.48 7.52 5.93
C LYS A 78 7.53 6.49 6.37
N PRO A 79 8.15 6.68 7.54
CA PRO A 79 9.07 5.70 8.09
C PRO A 79 8.34 4.41 8.48
N GLU A 80 9.08 3.32 8.66
CA GLU A 80 8.52 1.98 8.81
C GLU A 80 7.62 1.84 10.05
N HIS A 81 8.06 2.36 11.19
CA HIS A 81 7.36 2.33 12.48
C HIS A 81 6.18 3.31 12.59
N TYR A 82 5.85 4.03 11.52
CA TYR A 82 4.74 4.97 11.50
C TYR A 82 3.39 4.22 11.58
N ARG A 83 2.49 4.70 12.45
CA ARG A 83 1.28 3.95 12.80
C ARG A 83 0.12 4.07 11.82
N TYR A 84 0.05 5.16 11.03
CA TYR A 84 -0.80 5.37 9.83
C TYR A 84 -0.42 6.67 9.14
#